data_AF-A0A7X1BKF2-F1
#
_entry.id   AF-A0A7X1BKF2-F1
#
_cell.length_a   1.000
_cell.length_b   1.000
_cell.length_c   1.000
_cell.angle_alpha   90.00
_cell.angle_beta   90.00
_cell.angle_gamma   90.00
#
_symmetry.space_group_name_H-M   'P 1'
#
loop_
_entity.id
_entity.type
_entity.pdbx_description
1 polymer ?
#
loop_
_entity_poly.entity_id
_entity_poly.type
_entity_poly.pdbx_seq_one_letter_code
_entity_poly.pdbx_strand_id
1 'polypeptide(L)'
;MMNNIQQKQLETFWAEVLHRSKMQLSDMNVGKFNQWRKIIGDRKINRLLKLMEVLLSPDNNKFEIKLIIDLINNQFNGQLLFSCFRTSGRIIVKEGMKGDIYCMPVLYVIIRHLIDSISTDTTEHSEQNLDIDLKQMFTSNPINITLPKNQSI
;
A
#
# COMPACT_ATOMS: atom_id res chain seq x y z
N MET A 1 21.29 -13.45 -6.95
CA MET A 1 20.49 -13.47 -8.19
C MET A 1 19.16 -14.12 -7.87
N MET A 2 18.05 -13.40 -8.06
CA MET A 2 16.71 -13.94 -7.90
C MET A 2 16.45 -14.90 -9.06
N ASN A 3 15.86 -16.08 -8.80
CA ASN A 3 15.61 -17.03 -9.88
C ASN A 3 14.39 -16.57 -10.73
N ASN A 4 14.33 -17.01 -12.00
CA ASN A 4 13.26 -16.61 -12.93
C ASN A 4 11.84 -16.91 -12.42
N ILE A 5 11.69 -17.91 -11.54
CA ILE A 5 10.39 -18.32 -10.97
C ILE A 5 9.93 -17.32 -9.91
N GLN A 6 10.82 -16.94 -8.99
CA GLN A 6 10.58 -15.95 -7.94
C GLN A 6 10.31 -14.56 -8.54
N GLN A 7 11.03 -14.21 -9.61
CA GLN A 7 10.79 -12.95 -10.32
C GLN A 7 9.40 -12.93 -10.97
N LYS A 8 9.01 -14.00 -11.68
CA LYS A 8 7.68 -14.11 -12.29
C LYS A 8 6.55 -14.10 -11.25
N GLN A 9 6.77 -14.71 -10.09
CA GLN A 9 5.83 -14.69 -8.97
C GLN A 9 5.66 -13.28 -8.42
N LEU A 10 6.75 -12.54 -8.24
CA LEU A 10 6.72 -11.14 -7.79
C LEU A 10 6.02 -10.23 -8.80
N GLU A 11 6.29 -10.39 -10.10
CA GLU A 11 5.62 -9.64 -11.17
C GLU A 11 4.10 -9.90 -11.18
N THR A 12 3.71 -11.17 -11.08
CA THR A 12 2.29 -11.57 -11.01
C THR A 12 1.62 -11.00 -9.75
N PHE A 13 2.33 -11.04 -8.61
CA PHE A 13 1.86 -10.48 -7.36
C PHE A 13 1.56 -8.97 -7.49
N TRP A 14 2.51 -8.20 -8.02
CA TRP A 14 2.34 -6.76 -8.17
C TRP A 14 1.27 -6.39 -9.20
N ALA A 15 1.17 -7.12 -10.30
CA ALA A 15 0.10 -6.91 -11.29
C ALA A 15 -1.28 -7.01 -10.63
N GLU A 16 -1.48 -8.02 -9.77
CA GLU A 16 -2.73 -8.23 -9.04
C GLU A 16 -2.98 -7.13 -7.99
N VAL A 17 -1.96 -6.75 -7.20
CA VAL A 17 -2.05 -5.65 -6.23
C VAL A 17 -2.49 -4.36 -6.93
N LEU A 18 -1.88 -4.03 -8.06
CA LEU A 18 -2.19 -2.81 -8.82
C LEU A 18 -3.60 -2.86 -9.40
N HIS A 19 -3.99 -3.97 -10.01
CA HIS A 19 -5.33 -4.14 -10.56
C HIS A 19 -6.40 -3.91 -9.49
N ARG A 20 -6.24 -4.55 -8.32
CA ARG A 20 -7.18 -4.40 -7.20
C ARG A 20 -7.17 -3.00 -6.61
N SER A 21 -5.99 -2.37 -6.50
CA SER A 21 -5.88 -0.99 -6.02
C SER A 21 -6.66 -0.02 -6.91
N LYS A 22 -6.53 -0.17 -8.25
CA LYS A 22 -7.30 0.63 -9.21
C LYS A 22 -8.81 0.44 -9.03
N MET A 23 -9.27 -0.80 -8.89
CA MET A 23 -10.69 -1.11 -8.66
C MET A 23 -11.22 -0.53 -7.34
N GLN A 24 -10.42 -0.53 -6.27
CA GLN A 24 -10.85 0.08 -5.01
C GLN A 24 -10.86 1.60 -5.07
N LEU A 25 -9.89 2.22 -5.75
CA LEU A 25 -9.80 3.68 -5.91
C LEU A 25 -10.99 4.25 -6.68
N SER A 26 -11.44 3.60 -7.77
CA SER A 26 -12.56 4.08 -8.58
C SER A 26 -13.87 4.23 -7.81
N ASP A 27 -14.01 3.50 -6.71
CA ASP A 27 -15.22 3.45 -5.87
C ASP A 27 -15.01 4.06 -4.46
N MET A 28 -13.85 4.67 -4.21
CA MET A 28 -13.48 5.19 -2.89
C MET A 28 -14.04 6.60 -2.64
N ASN A 29 -14.49 6.85 -1.41
CA ASN A 29 -14.84 8.19 -0.97
C ASN A 29 -13.58 8.97 -0.56
N VAL A 30 -12.99 9.68 -1.51
CA VAL A 30 -11.78 10.51 -1.31
C VAL A 30 -12.02 11.65 -0.30
N GLY A 31 -13.25 12.19 -0.23
CA GLY A 31 -13.59 13.23 0.75
C GLY A 31 -13.43 12.74 2.19
N LYS A 32 -13.90 11.53 2.50
CA LYS A 32 -13.69 10.89 3.81
C LYS A 32 -12.23 10.54 4.06
N PHE A 33 -11.49 10.14 3.03
CA PHE A 33 -10.05 9.92 3.16
C PHE A 33 -9.32 11.21 3.56
N ASN A 34 -9.67 12.33 2.95
CA ASN A 34 -9.10 13.63 3.30
C ASN A 34 -9.45 14.06 4.73
N GLN A 35 -10.66 13.74 5.21
CA GLN A 35 -11.03 13.95 6.62
C GLN A 35 -10.17 13.09 7.55
N TRP A 36 -10.03 11.80 7.24
CA TRP A 36 -9.16 10.89 7.97
C TRP A 36 -7.71 11.40 8.01
N ARG A 37 -7.17 11.79 6.86
CA ARG A 37 -5.82 12.34 6.73
C ARG A 37 -5.62 13.55 7.64
N LYS A 38 -6.55 14.50 7.63
CA LYS A 38 -6.50 15.71 8.48
C LYS A 38 -6.50 15.38 9.98
N ILE A 39 -7.28 14.38 10.40
CA ILE A 39 -7.36 13.96 11.81
C ILE A 39 -6.05 13.29 12.27
N ILE A 40 -5.50 12.41 11.44
CA ILE A 40 -4.32 11.62 11.80
C ILE A 40 -3.01 12.43 11.63
N GLY A 41 -2.92 13.20 10.55
CA GLY A 41 -1.75 13.98 10.18
C GLY A 41 -0.71 13.19 9.38
N ASP A 42 -0.17 13.83 8.34
CA ASP A 42 0.73 13.23 7.35
C ASP A 42 1.96 12.56 7.97
N ARG A 43 2.54 13.14 9.02
CA ARG A 43 3.70 12.56 9.72
C ARG A 43 3.39 11.16 10.27
N LYS A 44 2.21 10.96 10.85
CA LYS A 44 1.83 9.65 11.39
C LYS A 44 1.52 8.68 10.24
N ILE A 45 0.82 9.16 9.20
CA ILE A 45 0.49 8.35 8.02
C ILE A 45 1.75 7.85 7.32
N ASN A 46 2.75 8.71 7.13
CA ASN A 46 4.03 8.33 6.53
C ASN A 46 4.80 7.31 7.38
N ARG A 47 4.66 7.35 8.72
CA ARG A 47 5.21 6.30 9.59
C ARG A 47 4.48 4.97 9.44
N LEU A 48 3.15 5.00 9.32
CA LEU A 48 2.35 3.80 9.04
C LEU A 48 2.75 3.19 7.69
N LEU A 49 2.88 4.00 6.65
CA LEU A 49 3.32 3.54 5.32
C LEU A 49 4.67 2.81 5.39
N LYS A 50 5.67 3.37 6.09
CA LYS A 50 6.96 2.70 6.29
C LYS A 50 6.83 1.36 7.02
N LEU A 51 5.92 1.25 7.99
CA LEU A 51 5.67 -0.02 8.68
C LEU A 51 4.98 -1.04 7.76
N MET A 52 4.09 -0.59 6.88
CA MET A 52 3.39 -1.46 5.93
C MET A 52 4.30 -1.98 4.81
N GLU A 53 5.45 -1.35 4.54
CA GLU A 53 6.42 -1.80 3.51
C GLU A 53 6.94 -3.21 3.75
N VAL A 54 6.96 -3.68 5.02
CA VAL A 54 7.35 -5.05 5.36
C VAL A 54 6.36 -6.11 4.84
N LEU A 55 5.14 -5.69 4.51
CA LEU A 55 4.07 -6.54 4.00
C LEU A 55 3.93 -6.47 2.47
N LEU A 56 4.93 -5.98 1.74
CA LEU A 56 4.89 -5.85 0.27
C LEU A 56 5.53 -7.06 -0.42
N SER A 57 5.12 -8.26 0.00
CA SER A 57 5.64 -9.54 -0.50
C SER A 57 4.51 -10.54 -0.75
N PRO A 58 4.67 -11.49 -1.69
CA PRO A 58 3.76 -12.64 -1.76
C PRO A 58 3.78 -13.52 -0.49
N ASP A 59 4.86 -13.48 0.30
CA ASP A 59 5.08 -14.33 1.48
C ASP A 59 4.68 -13.64 2.79
N ASN A 60 3.62 -12.83 2.76
CA ASN A 60 3.21 -12.01 3.91
C ASN A 60 2.82 -12.85 5.13
N ASN A 61 3.35 -12.46 6.30
CA ASN A 61 3.07 -13.13 7.57
C ASN A 61 1.72 -12.71 8.16
N LYS A 62 0.86 -13.68 8.47
CA LYS A 62 -0.46 -13.45 9.09
C LYS A 62 -0.39 -12.69 10.43
N PHE A 63 0.67 -12.90 11.21
CA PHE A 63 0.86 -12.19 12.49
C PHE A 63 1.15 -10.70 12.28
N GLU A 64 2.01 -10.38 11.32
CA GLU A 64 2.37 -8.99 11.00
C GLU A 64 1.17 -8.25 10.41
N ILE A 65 0.41 -8.91 9.52
CA ILE A 65 -0.86 -8.38 9.01
C ILE A 65 -1.81 -8.04 10.17
N LYS A 66 -1.99 -8.96 11.11
CA LYS A 66 -2.86 -8.72 12.28
C LYS A 66 -2.38 -7.54 13.10
N LEU A 67 -1.08 -7.45 13.37
CA LEU A 67 -0.49 -6.36 14.16
C LEU A 67 -0.73 -5.00 13.48
N ILE A 68 -0.56 -4.92 12.16
CA ILE A 68 -0.82 -3.70 11.39
C ILE A 68 -2.31 -3.33 11.40
N ILE A 69 -3.20 -4.31 11.24
CA ILE A 69 -4.66 -4.07 11.33
C ILE A 69 -5.04 -3.54 12.71
N ASP A 70 -4.53 -4.16 13.78
CA ASP A 70 -4.79 -3.73 15.15
C ASP A 70 -4.23 -2.31 15.39
N LEU A 71 -3.04 -2.01 14.87
CA LEU A 71 -2.46 -0.67 14.91
C LEU A 71 -3.35 0.35 14.20
N ILE A 72 -3.82 0.03 12.99
CA ILE A 72 -4.68 0.93 12.20
C ILE A 72 -5.98 1.21 12.95
N ASN A 73 -6.64 0.18 13.44
CA ASN A 73 -7.90 0.30 14.18
C ASN A 73 -7.75 1.15 15.44
N ASN A 74 -6.69 0.91 16.22
CA ASN A 74 -6.54 1.52 17.54
C ASN A 74 -5.85 2.89 17.53
N GLN A 75 -4.94 3.15 16.58
CA GLN A 75 -4.09 4.35 16.60
C GLN A 75 -4.32 5.28 15.39
N PHE A 76 -4.92 4.75 14.32
CA PHE A 76 -5.14 5.48 13.07
C PHE A 76 -6.62 5.65 12.74
N ASN A 77 -7.53 5.50 13.71
CA ASN A 77 -8.98 5.60 13.45
C ASN A 77 -9.39 4.74 12.24
N GLY A 78 -9.08 3.44 12.32
CA GLY A 78 -9.35 2.48 11.25
C GLY A 78 -10.82 2.45 10.82
N GLN A 79 -11.75 2.72 11.74
CA GLN A 79 -13.18 2.84 11.39
C GLN A 79 -13.42 3.94 10.34
N LEU A 80 -12.85 5.12 10.53
CA LEU A 80 -12.99 6.21 9.56
C LEU A 80 -12.26 5.89 8.25
N LEU A 81 -11.03 5.38 8.33
CA LEU A 81 -10.26 4.95 7.14
C LEU A 81 -11.06 3.93 6.31
N PHE A 82 -11.54 2.86 6.93
CA PHE A 82 -12.24 1.79 6.23
C PHE A 82 -13.62 2.22 5.74
N SER A 83 -14.23 3.24 6.36
CA SER A 83 -15.48 3.85 5.86
C SER A 83 -15.33 4.58 4.52
N CYS A 84 -14.08 4.86 4.09
CA CYS A 84 -13.79 5.42 2.76
C CYS A 84 -14.12 4.41 1.65
N PHE A 85 -14.08 3.12 1.94
CA PHE A 85 -14.39 2.08 0.98
C PHE A 85 -15.89 1.72 1.01
N ARG A 86 -16.44 1.36 -0.16
CA ARG A 86 -17.78 0.75 -0.28
C ARG A 86 -17.83 -0.59 0.46
N THR A 87 -19.03 -1.12 0.72
CA THR A 87 -19.25 -2.34 1.54
C THR A 87 -18.38 -3.53 1.08
N SER A 88 -18.14 -3.70 -0.21
CA SER A 88 -17.20 -4.68 -0.78
C SER A 88 -15.74 -4.44 -0.37
N GLY A 89 -15.27 -3.18 -0.39
CA GLY A 89 -13.94 -2.82 0.11
C GLY A 89 -13.81 -2.82 1.63
N ARG A 90 -14.90 -2.58 2.37
CA ARG A 90 -14.93 -2.75 3.84
C ARG A 90 -14.70 -4.19 4.25
N ILE A 91 -15.26 -5.14 3.51
CA ILE A 91 -15.09 -6.58 3.76
C ILE A 91 -13.63 -6.99 3.51
N ILE A 92 -12.99 -6.44 2.47
CA ILE A 92 -11.58 -6.69 2.15
C ILE A 92 -10.66 -6.22 3.28
N VAL A 93 -10.91 -5.03 3.85
CA VAL A 93 -9.97 -4.40 4.79
C VAL A 93 -10.29 -4.69 6.28
N LYS A 94 -11.55 -4.94 6.63
CA LYS A 94 -11.99 -5.08 8.03
C LYS A 94 -11.97 -6.52 8.55
N GLU A 95 -12.10 -7.51 7.66
CA GLU A 95 -12.07 -8.91 8.04
C GLU A 95 -11.01 -9.62 7.19
N GLY A 96 -9.93 -10.08 7.83
CA GLY A 96 -9.01 -11.07 7.29
C GLY A 96 -9.68 -12.43 7.06
N MET A 97 -10.81 -12.47 6.37
CA MET A 97 -11.49 -13.69 5.97
C MET A 97 -10.76 -14.31 4.78
N LYS A 98 -10.03 -15.39 5.06
CA LYS A 98 -9.67 -16.46 4.11
C LYS A 98 -9.40 -16.01 2.66
N GLY A 99 -8.31 -15.28 2.41
CA GLY A 99 -7.58 -15.55 1.16
C GLY A 99 -6.99 -14.43 0.31
N ASP A 100 -6.79 -13.20 0.77
CA ASP A 100 -6.00 -12.25 -0.04
C ASP A 100 -4.73 -11.79 0.66
N ILE A 101 -3.63 -12.45 0.31
CA ILE A 101 -2.24 -11.97 0.53
C ILE A 101 -2.04 -10.52 0.04
N TYR A 102 -2.94 -10.05 -0.82
CA TYR A 102 -2.93 -8.75 -1.48
C TYR A 102 -3.59 -7.63 -0.66
N CYS A 103 -4.38 -7.90 0.38
CA CYS A 103 -5.17 -6.86 1.05
C CYS A 103 -4.30 -5.74 1.67
N MET A 104 -3.27 -6.09 2.44
CA MET A 104 -2.36 -5.10 3.02
C MET A 104 -1.53 -4.36 1.96
N PRO A 105 -0.93 -5.05 0.96
CA PRO A 105 -0.30 -4.38 -0.18
C PRO A 105 -1.23 -3.39 -0.91
N VAL A 106 -2.48 -3.79 -1.16
CA VAL A 106 -3.48 -2.93 -1.83
C VAL A 106 -3.76 -1.70 -0.97
N LEU A 107 -3.98 -1.88 0.34
CA LEU A 107 -4.20 -0.75 1.24
C LEU A 107 -2.99 0.20 1.26
N TYR A 108 -1.77 -0.33 1.26
CA TYR A 108 -0.54 0.47 1.17
C TYR A 108 -0.53 1.31 -0.11
N VAL A 109 -0.72 0.68 -1.28
CA VAL A 109 -0.67 1.36 -2.58
C VAL A 109 -1.71 2.48 -2.64
N ILE A 110 -2.94 2.22 -2.17
CA ILE A 110 -4.01 3.21 -2.15
C ILE A 110 -3.65 4.41 -1.28
N ILE A 111 -3.24 4.18 -0.03
CA ILE A 111 -2.90 5.28 0.90
C ILE A 111 -1.72 6.07 0.34
N ARG A 112 -0.67 5.38 -0.13
CA ARG A 112 0.53 6.03 -0.67
C ARG A 112 0.21 6.88 -1.89
N HIS A 113 -0.53 6.33 -2.85
CA HIS A 113 -0.96 7.06 -4.03
C HIS A 113 -1.75 8.32 -3.69
N LEU A 114 -2.73 8.24 -2.78
CA LEU A 114 -3.53 9.40 -2.39
C LEU A 114 -2.74 10.44 -1.59
N ILE A 115 -1.71 10.04 -0.85
CA ILE A 115 -0.81 10.99 -0.18
C ILE A 115 0.05 11.73 -1.22
N ASP A 116 0.63 11.00 -2.16
CA ASP A 116 1.55 11.53 -3.18
C ASP A 116 0.79 12.40 -4.22
N SER A 117 -0.41 11.99 -4.64
CA SER A 117 -1.23 12.73 -5.62
C SER A 117 -1.74 14.07 -5.08
N ILE A 118 -2.08 14.13 -3.79
CA ILE A 118 -2.58 15.37 -3.18
C ILE A 118 -1.41 16.32 -2.88
N SER A 119 -0.23 15.79 -2.57
CA SER A 119 0.99 16.59 -2.45
C SER A 119 1.40 17.22 -3.78
N THR A 120 1.09 16.57 -4.91
CA THR A 120 1.34 17.10 -6.27
C THR A 120 0.24 18.04 -6.75
N ASP A 121 -1.03 17.86 -6.36
CA ASP A 121 -2.14 18.80 -6.66
C ASP A 121 -1.94 20.20 -6.04
N THR A 122 -1.15 20.33 -4.97
CA THR A 122 -0.70 21.65 -4.50
C THR A 122 0.26 22.36 -5.48
N THR A 123 0.69 21.67 -6.54
CA THR A 123 1.74 22.15 -7.45
C THR A 123 1.32 22.13 -8.92
N GLU A 124 0.46 21.23 -9.41
CA GLU A 124 0.09 21.23 -10.84
C GLU A 124 -1.21 20.45 -11.15
N HIS A 125 -2.16 21.12 -11.82
CA HIS A 125 -3.32 20.50 -12.45
C HIS A 125 -2.89 19.44 -13.49
N SER A 126 -3.33 18.19 -13.40
CA SER A 126 -3.76 17.39 -14.57
C SER A 126 -4.20 15.95 -14.25
N GLU A 127 -5.44 15.62 -14.62
CA GLU A 127 -6.05 14.28 -14.59
C GLU A 127 -5.48 13.30 -15.64
N GLN A 128 -4.30 13.55 -16.22
CA GLN A 128 -3.71 12.72 -17.29
C GLN A 128 -2.44 11.95 -16.87
N ASN A 129 -1.91 12.17 -15.65
CA ASN A 129 -0.65 11.57 -15.20
C ASN A 129 -0.78 10.27 -14.37
N LEU A 130 -2.00 9.80 -14.11
CA LEU A 130 -2.31 8.69 -13.19
C LEU A 130 -1.62 7.34 -13.51
N ASP A 131 -1.45 7.01 -14.79
CA ASP A 131 -0.82 5.75 -15.21
C ASP A 131 0.72 5.82 -15.29
N ILE A 132 1.29 7.02 -15.36
CA ILE A 132 2.74 7.25 -15.46
C ILE A 132 3.38 7.21 -14.08
N ASP A 133 2.71 7.76 -13.07
CA ASP A 133 3.23 7.92 -11.72
C ASP A 133 3.42 6.57 -10.98
N LEU A 134 2.49 5.63 -11.19
CA LEU A 134 2.63 4.26 -10.68
C LEU A 134 3.86 3.55 -11.25
N LYS A 135 4.21 3.76 -12.52
CA LYS A 135 5.43 3.15 -13.12
C LYS A 135 6.71 3.78 -12.56
N GLN A 136 6.71 5.08 -12.26
CA GLN A 136 7.87 5.82 -11.74
C GLN A 136 8.15 5.55 -10.26
N MET A 137 7.14 5.22 -9.45
CA MET A 137 7.35 4.69 -8.09
C MET A 137 8.25 3.45 -8.08
N PHE A 138 8.21 2.62 -9.13
CA PHE A 138 8.99 1.38 -9.22
C PHE A 138 10.40 1.55 -9.81
N THR A 139 10.72 2.66 -10.48
CA THR A 139 12.09 2.94 -10.93
C THR A 139 12.96 3.54 -9.82
N SER A 140 12.34 4.06 -8.76
CA SER A 140 12.99 4.86 -7.73
C SER A 140 13.44 4.06 -6.50
N ASN A 141 13.27 2.73 -6.48
CA ASN A 141 13.69 1.89 -5.37
C ASN A 141 14.33 0.58 -5.84
N PRO A 142 15.62 0.57 -6.21
CA PRO A 142 16.43 -0.62 -6.05
C PRO A 142 16.88 -0.64 -4.59
N ILE A 143 16.31 -1.52 -3.77
CA ILE A 143 16.93 -1.88 -2.50
C ILE A 143 18.31 -2.45 -2.86
N ASN A 144 19.35 -1.61 -2.76
CA ASN A 144 20.74 -2.02 -2.81
C ASN A 144 21.01 -2.85 -1.54
N ILE A 145 20.60 -4.11 -1.57
CA ILE A 145 21.11 -5.11 -0.62
C ILE A 145 22.53 -5.45 -1.09
N THR A 146 23.49 -4.60 -0.72
CA THR A 146 24.89 -5.02 -0.71
C THR A 146 25.05 -6.07 0.38
N LEU A 147 25.09 -7.35 -0.03
CA LEU A 147 25.54 -8.43 0.85
C LEU A 147 26.97 -8.11 1.36
N PRO A 148 27.28 -8.34 2.63
CA PRO A 148 28.66 -8.34 3.08
C PRO A 148 29.40 -9.47 2.36
N LYS A 149 30.52 -9.13 1.70
CA LYS A 149 31.45 -10.10 1.14
C LYS A 149 31.92 -11.00 2.28
N ASN A 150 31.60 -12.28 2.21
CA ASN A 150 32.28 -13.31 2.99
C ASN A 150 33.79 -13.14 2.78
N GLN A 151 34.50 -12.78 3.84
CA GLN A 151 35.95 -12.91 3.88
C GLN A 151 36.24 -14.40 4.06
N SER A 152 36.78 -15.01 3.01
CA SER A 152 37.47 -16.28 3.08
C SER A 152 38.77 -16.10 3.88
N ILE A 153 38.93 -16.87 4.95
CA ILE A 153 40.22 -17.38 5.43
C ILE A 153 40.00 -18.86 5.72
#